data_AF-A0A7S1JLS9-F1
#
_entry.id   AF-A0A7S1JLS9-F1
#
_cell.length_a   1.000
_cell.length_b   1.000
_cell.length_c   1.000
_cell.angle_alpha   90.00
_cell.angle_beta   90.00
_cell.angle_gamma   90.00
#
_symmetry.space_group_name_H-M   'P 1'
#
loop_
_entity.id
_entity.type
_entity.pdbx_description
1 polymer ?
#
loop_
_entity_poly.entity_id
_entity_poly.type
_entity_poly.pdbx_seq_one_letter_code
_entity_poly.pdbx_strand_id
1 'polypeptide(L)'
;DRDTVVFPEVVDGRWVHPEVLVERFEDGTRIGEWIDQQNQHDDTALRKRVANLGISAFLKMLFIDNFVHADLHPGNLLIRIEDRPDGKSPPRIVLVFLDCGLVTELQPRDRRNFVSLFR
;
A
#
# COMPACT_ATOMS: atom_id res chain seq x y z
N ASP A 1 -6.83 -8.50 5.25
CA ASP A 1 -6.07 -8.10 4.05
C ASP A 1 -6.82 -7.18 3.10
N ARG A 2 -8.00 -7.56 2.58
CA ARG A 2 -8.73 -6.70 1.61
C ARG A 2 -9.23 -5.35 2.16
N ASP A 3 -9.31 -5.20 3.48
CA ASP A 3 -9.93 -4.05 4.13
C ASP A 3 -8.93 -2.98 4.60
N THR A 4 -7.62 -3.21 4.47
CA THR A 4 -6.56 -2.32 4.99
C THR A 4 -5.53 -1.92 3.95
N VAL A 5 -5.42 -2.66 2.85
CA VAL A 5 -4.56 -2.33 1.69
C VAL A 5 -5.41 -2.40 0.44
N VAL A 6 -5.40 -1.34 -0.35
CA VAL A 6 -6.25 -1.17 -1.54
C VAL A 6 -5.37 -0.77 -2.73
N PHE A 7 -5.74 -1.27 -3.90
CA PHE A 7 -5.22 -0.84 -5.19
C PHE A 7 -6.40 -0.31 -6.02
N PRO A 8 -6.22 0.72 -6.87
CA PRO A 8 -7.22 1.14 -7.83
C PRO A 8 -7.68 -0.04 -8.68
N GLU A 9 -8.99 -0.16 -8.87
CA GLU A 9 -9.55 -1.16 -9.77
C GLU A 9 -9.60 -0.59 -11.18
N VAL A 10 -9.07 -1.33 -12.15
CA VAL A 10 -9.16 -0.96 -13.57
C VAL A 10 -10.63 -0.92 -13.98
N VAL A 11 -11.05 0.19 -14.58
CA VAL A 11 -12.42 0.38 -15.08
C VAL A 11 -12.66 -0.55 -16.28
N ASP A 12 -13.93 -0.85 -16.58
CA ASP A 12 -14.34 -1.72 -17.71
C ASP A 12 -13.44 -1.51 -18.94
N GLY A 13 -12.91 -2.61 -19.49
CA GLY A 13 -11.93 -2.62 -20.57
C GLY A 13 -12.36 -1.88 -21.83
N ARG A 14 -13.64 -1.52 -21.99
CA ARG A 14 -14.12 -0.60 -23.03
C ARG A 14 -13.54 0.82 -22.94
N TRP A 15 -13.06 1.23 -21.76
CA TRP A 15 -12.44 2.54 -21.53
C TRP A 15 -10.91 2.49 -21.48
N VAL A 16 -10.32 1.29 -21.55
CA VAL A 16 -8.88 1.07 -21.47
C VAL A 16 -8.32 0.80 -22.87
N HIS A 17 -7.22 1.45 -23.21
CA HIS A 17 -6.54 1.31 -24.49
C HIS A 17 -5.03 1.11 -24.24
N PRO A 18 -4.25 0.53 -25.18
CA PRO A 18 -2.79 0.39 -25.04
C PRO A 18 -2.01 1.63 -24.56
N GLU A 19 -2.54 2.84 -24.76
CA GLU A 19 -1.90 4.11 -24.36
C GLU A 19 -2.68 4.86 -23.26
N VAL A 20 -3.82 4.31 -22.81
CA VAL A 20 -4.71 4.98 -21.84
C VAL A 20 -5.20 3.95 -20.83
N LEU A 21 -4.76 4.13 -19.58
CA LEU A 21 -5.24 3.38 -18.44
C LEU A 21 -6.31 4.20 -17.68
N VAL A 22 -7.45 3.58 -17.40
CA VAL A 22 -8.55 4.20 -16.64
C VAL A 22 -8.82 3.32 -15.42
N GLU A 23 -8.75 3.91 -14.24
CA GLU A 23 -8.87 3.22 -12.96
C GLU A 23 -9.82 3.95 -12.02
N ARG A 24 -10.29 3.25 -10.99
CA ARG A 24 -11.10 3.84 -9.92
C ARG A 24 -10.32 4.97 -9.27
N PHE A 25 -10.95 6.13 -9.18
CA PHE A 25 -10.40 7.23 -8.38
C PHE A 25 -10.34 6.82 -6.91
N GLU A 26 -9.15 6.97 -6.32
CA GLU A 26 -8.93 6.73 -4.90
C GLU A 26 -8.73 8.06 -4.18
N ASP A 27 -9.59 8.31 -3.20
CA ASP A 27 -9.43 9.37 -2.20
C ASP A 27 -8.25 9.08 -1.25
N GLY A 28 -7.70 10.11 -0.61
CA GLY A 28 -6.82 9.94 0.54
C GLY A 28 -5.78 11.05 0.64
N THR A 29 -5.06 11.09 1.76
CA THR A 29 -3.92 12.00 1.94
C THR A 29 -2.65 11.31 1.45
N ARG A 30 -1.75 12.01 0.76
CA ARG A 30 -0.44 11.42 0.43
C ARG A 30 0.29 11.06 1.70
N ILE A 31 0.90 9.87 1.77
CA ILE A 31 1.53 9.42 3.01
C ILE A 31 2.67 10.34 3.45
N GLY A 32 3.40 10.94 2.50
CA GLY A 32 4.44 11.93 2.81
C GLY A 32 3.90 13.17 3.50
N GLU A 33 2.84 13.77 2.94
CA GLU A 33 2.15 14.92 3.53
C GLU A 33 1.58 14.58 4.92
N TRP A 34 1.01 13.38 5.07
CA TRP A 34 0.51 12.91 6.36
C TRP A 34 1.63 12.75 7.39
N ILE A 35 2.78 12.17 7.02
CA ILE A 35 3.94 12.03 7.91
C ILE A 35 4.42 13.41 8.39
N ASP A 36 4.49 14.39 7.49
CA ASP A 36 4.92 15.75 7.82
C ASP A 36 3.96 16.43 8.81
N GLN A 37 2.65 16.26 8.61
CA GLN A 37 1.63 16.73 9.56
C GLN A 37 1.76 16.03 10.92
N GLN A 38 1.97 14.70 10.91
CA GLN A 38 2.13 13.93 12.15
C GLN A 38 3.44 14.24 12.88
N ASN A 39 4.48 14.75 12.24
CA ASN A 39 5.68 15.18 12.97
C ASN A 39 5.40 16.37 13.91
N GLN A 40 4.27 17.07 13.73
CA GLN A 40 3.80 18.14 14.62
C GLN A 40 2.89 17.62 15.75
N HIS A 41 2.51 16.34 15.72
CA HIS A 41 1.64 15.68 16.69
C HIS A 41 2.34 14.48 17.36
N ASP A 42 2.18 14.29 18.67
CA ASP A 42 2.87 13.20 19.39
C ASP A 42 2.07 11.87 19.40
N ASP A 43 1.47 11.48 18.26
CA ASP A 43 0.80 10.18 18.14
C ASP A 43 1.74 9.10 17.60
N THR A 44 2.73 8.76 18.42
CA THR A 44 3.70 7.70 18.13
C THR A 44 3.02 6.33 17.90
N ALA A 45 1.89 6.07 18.55
CA ALA A 45 1.19 4.80 18.43
C ALA A 45 0.55 4.65 17.04
N LEU A 46 -0.12 5.69 16.54
CA LEU A 46 -0.69 5.69 15.20
C LEU A 46 0.40 5.55 14.12
N ARG A 47 1.49 6.30 14.24
CA ARG A 47 2.64 6.21 13.31
C ARG A 47 3.21 4.79 13.23
N LYS A 48 3.37 4.12 14.37
CA LYS A 48 3.81 2.71 14.41
C LYS A 48 2.82 1.78 13.71
N ARG A 49 1.51 1.98 13.90
CA ARG A 49 0.47 1.16 13.23
C ARG A 49 0.52 1.32 11.71
N VAL A 50 0.68 2.55 11.22
CA VAL A 50 0.83 2.84 9.78
C VAL A 50 2.09 2.17 9.21
N ALA A 51 3.23 2.36 9.88
CA ALA A 51 4.50 1.75 9.46
C ALA A 51 4.42 0.21 9.44
N ASN A 52 3.85 -0.39 10.47
CA ASN A 52 3.67 -1.85 10.54
C ASN A 52 2.77 -2.38 9.42
N LEU A 53 1.70 -1.67 9.09
CA LEU A 53 0.82 -2.04 7.98
C LEU A 53 1.55 -1.96 6.63
N GLY A 54 2.30 -0.88 6.38
CA GLY A 54 3.10 -0.71 5.16
C GLY A 54 4.18 -1.78 5.00
N ILE A 55 4.94 -2.05 6.07
CA ILE A 55 5.95 -3.11 6.09
C ILE A 55 5.30 -4.48 5.85
N SER A 56 4.18 -4.77 6.53
CA SER A 56 3.48 -6.05 6.35
C SER A 56 2.99 -6.23 4.91
N ALA A 57 2.43 -5.18 4.31
CA ALA A 57 1.98 -5.19 2.92
C ALA A 57 3.16 -5.44 1.95
N PHE A 58 4.27 -4.73 2.14
CA PHE A 58 5.48 -4.90 1.34
C PHE A 58 6.07 -6.31 1.46
N LEU A 59 6.20 -6.83 2.68
CA LEU A 59 6.74 -8.17 2.91
C LEU A 59 5.82 -9.25 2.35
N LYS A 60 4.49 -9.05 2.41
CA LYS A 60 3.53 -9.95 1.77
C LYS A 60 3.72 -9.99 0.26
N MET A 61 3.79 -8.82 -0.38
CA MET A 61 4.10 -8.67 -1.81
C MET A 61 5.37 -9.46 -2.18
N LEU A 62 6.45 -9.21 -1.45
CA LEU A 62 7.76 -9.81 -1.70
C LEU A 62 7.81 -11.33 -1.46
N PHE A 63 7.35 -11.80 -0.31
CA PHE A 63 7.56 -13.20 0.11
C PHE A 63 6.41 -14.12 -0.28
N ILE A 64 5.17 -13.64 -0.17
CA ILE A 64 3.97 -14.46 -0.33
C ILE A 64 3.46 -14.37 -1.78
N ASP A 65 3.24 -13.15 -2.27
CA ASP A 65 2.62 -12.93 -3.58
C ASP A 65 3.63 -13.10 -4.74
N ASN A 66 4.95 -12.99 -4.46
CA ASN A 66 6.01 -12.99 -5.47
C ASN A 66 5.85 -11.88 -6.51
N PHE A 67 5.28 -10.76 -6.09
CA PHE A 67 4.98 -9.60 -6.90
C PHE A 67 5.39 -8.38 -6.10
N VAL A 68 6.27 -7.54 -6.65
CA VAL A 68 6.77 -6.37 -5.94
C VAL A 68 6.45 -5.13 -6.75
N HIS A 69 5.79 -4.18 -6.10
CA HIS A 69 5.70 -2.80 -6.54
C HIS A 69 7.11 -2.18 -6.51
N ALA A 70 7.77 -2.14 -7.66
CA ALA A 70 9.20 -1.86 -7.75
C ALA A 70 9.53 -0.38 -7.49
N ASP A 71 8.52 0.50 -7.56
CA ASP A 71 8.64 1.94 -7.30
C ASP A 71 7.70 2.42 -6.18
N LEU A 72 7.77 1.75 -5.02
CA LEU A 72 6.95 2.11 -3.86
C LEU A 72 7.55 3.30 -3.10
N HIS A 73 7.39 4.51 -3.63
CA HIS A 73 7.77 5.76 -2.98
C HIS A 73 6.56 6.50 -2.37
N PRO A 74 6.75 7.50 -1.48
CA PRO A 74 5.64 8.18 -0.80
C PRO A 74 4.61 8.86 -1.71
N GLY A 75 4.94 9.12 -2.99
CA GLY A 75 4.01 9.70 -3.96
C GLY A 75 3.00 8.69 -4.51
N ASN A 76 3.33 7.40 -4.45
CA ASN A 76 2.49 6.28 -4.88
C ASN A 76 1.68 5.66 -3.73
N LEU A 77 1.59 6.37 -2.61
CA LEU A 77 0.90 5.91 -1.42
C LEU A 77 -0.05 6.98 -0.89
N LEU A 78 -1.33 6.65 -0.83
CA LEU A 78 -2.31 7.40 -0.05
C LEU A 78 -2.60 6.68 1.26
N ILE A 79 -3.05 7.45 2.25
CA ILE A 79 -3.53 6.96 3.52
C ILE A 79 -4.92 7.51 3.80
N ARG A 80 -5.81 6.65 4.30
CA ARG A 80 -7.10 7.02 4.88
C ARG A 80 -7.11 6.64 6.35
N ILE A 81 -7.49 7.59 7.19
CA ILE A 81 -7.69 7.39 8.62
C ILE A 81 -9.17 7.60 8.88
N GLU A 82 -9.88 6.51 9.20
CA GLU A 82 -11.31 6.50 9.43
C GLU A 82 -11.58 6.26 10.92
N ASP A 83 -12.22 7.22 11.58
CA ASP A 83 -12.67 7.03 12.94
C ASP A 83 -13.75 5.95 13.02
N ARG A 84 -13.70 5.16 14.09
CA ARG A 84 -14.67 4.09 14.30
C ARG A 84 -15.99 4.67 14.83
N PRO A 85 -17.15 4.19 14.37
CA PRO A 85 -18.45 4.69 14.83
C PRO A 85 -18.67 4.58 16.34
N ASP A 86 -17.95 3.68 17.00
CA ASP A 86 -18.03 3.47 18.45
C ASP A 86 -17.24 4.50 19.27
N GLY A 87 -16.39 5.32 18.62
CA GLY A 87 -15.53 6.33 19.24
C GLY A 87 -14.50 5.78 20.25
N LYS A 88 -14.40 4.46 20.40
CA LYS A 88 -13.56 3.78 21.40
C LYS A 88 -12.50 2.92 20.75
N SER A 89 -12.82 2.31 19.63
CA SER A 89 -11.88 1.51 18.88
C SER A 89 -10.86 2.40 18.19
N PRO A 90 -9.60 1.96 18.06
CA PRO A 90 -8.60 2.72 17.34
C PRO A 90 -9.02 2.95 15.88
N PRO A 91 -8.65 4.09 15.27
CA PRO A 91 -9.07 4.42 13.91
C PRO A 91 -8.63 3.33 12.94
N ARG A 92 -9.47 3.09 11.93
CA ARG A 92 -9.13 2.20 10.82
C ARG A 92 -8.16 2.93 9.91
N ILE A 93 -7.12 2.22 9.52
CA ILE A 93 -6.07 2.71 8.62
C ILE A 93 -6.22 1.92 7.32
N VAL A 94 -6.32 2.63 6.20
CA VAL A 94 -6.27 2.05 4.86
C VAL A 94 -5.09 2.67 4.12
N LEU A 95 -4.21 1.82 3.59
CA LEU A 95 -3.17 2.24 2.66
C LEU A 95 -3.65 1.98 1.25
N VAL A 96 -3.57 3.00 0.39
CA VAL A 96 -3.86 2.88 -1.03
C VAL A 96 -2.56 2.95 -1.81
N PHE A 97 -2.29 1.90 -2.57
CA PHE A 97 -1.11 1.79 -3.42
C PHE A 97 -1.51 2.22 -4.83
N LEU A 98 -0.89 3.28 -5.32
CA LEU A 98 -1.10 3.84 -6.65
C LEU A 98 0.07 3.44 -7.56
N ASP A 99 -0.15 3.50 -8.88
CA ASP A 99 0.89 3.31 -9.89
C ASP A 99 1.67 1.99 -9.79
N CYS A 100 0.97 0.89 -10.09
CA CYS A 100 1.60 -0.41 -10.29
C CYS A 100 2.20 -0.59 -11.69
N GLY A 101 2.60 0.50 -12.37
CA GLY A 101 3.19 0.43 -13.72
C GLY A 101 4.56 -0.26 -13.75
N LEU A 102 5.29 -0.22 -12.63
CA LEU A 102 6.57 -0.90 -12.45
C LEU A 102 6.44 -2.02 -11.42
N VAL A 103 6.25 -3.22 -11.93
CA VAL A 103 6.11 -4.44 -11.13
C VAL A 103 7.09 -5.50 -11.57
N THR A 104 7.58 -6.29 -10.63
CA THR A 104 8.51 -7.38 -10.93
C THR A 104 8.18 -8.62 -10.12
N GLU A 105 8.62 -9.76 -10.64
CA GLU A 105 8.49 -11.06 -10.01
C GLU A 105 9.87 -11.72 -9.95
N LEU A 106 10.16 -12.41 -8.84
CA LEU A 106 11.38 -13.21 -8.77
C LEU A 106 11.18 -14.53 -9.53
N GLN A 107 12.21 -14.95 -10.27
CA GLN A 107 12.20 -16.28 -10.87
C GLN A 107 12.15 -17.36 -9.77
N PRO A 108 11.59 -18.56 -10.05
CA PRO A 108 11.40 -19.59 -9.03
C PRO A 108 12.68 -20.03 -8.30
N ARG A 109 13.85 -19.93 -8.95
CA ARG A 109 15.14 -20.20 -8.31
C ARG A 109 15.54 -19.07 -7.37
N ASP A 110 15.45 -17.83 -7.82
CA ASP A 110 15.84 -16.66 -7.05
C ASP A 110 14.92 -16.45 -5.85
N ARG A 111 13.61 -16.67 -6.01
CA ARG A 111 12.65 -16.65 -4.91
C ARG A 111 13.02 -17.66 -3.82
N ARG A 112 13.35 -18.89 -4.20
CA ARG A 112 13.75 -19.95 -3.24
C ARG A 112 15.03 -19.58 -2.51
N ASN A 113 16.03 -19.10 -3.24
CA ASN A 113 17.29 -18.65 -2.65
C ASN A 113 17.05 -17.48 -1.69
N PHE A 114 16.27 -16.48 -2.11
CA PHE A 114 15.96 -15.31 -1.31
C PHE A 114 15.23 -15.67 -0.02
N VAL A 115 14.17 -16.48 -0.09
CA VAL A 115 13.44 -16.96 1.11
C VAL A 115 14.35 -17.74 2.06
N SER A 116 15.33 -18.49 1.53
CA SER A 116 16.27 -19.26 2.37
C SER A 116 17.20 -18.40 3.23
N LEU A 117 17.44 -17.13 2.87
CA LEU A 117 18.26 -16.21 3.67
C LEU A 117 17.60 -15.77 4.98
N PHE A 118 16.27 -15.89 5.08
CA PHE A 118 15.48 -15.44 6.23
C PHE A 118 15.01 -16.61 7.12
N ARG A 119 15.64 -17.78 6.96
CA ARG A 119 15.40 -18.97 7.80
C ARG A 119 16.44 -19.10 8.91
#